data_AF-A0A2E8DCC1-F1
#
_entry.id   AF-A0A2E8DCC1-F1
#
_cell.length_a   1.000
_cell.length_b   1.000
_cell.length_c   1.000
_cell.angle_alpha   90.00
_cell.angle_beta   90.00
_cell.angle_gamma   90.00
#
_symmetry.space_group_name_H-M   'P 1'
#
loop_
_entity.id
_entity.type
_entity.pdbx_description
1 polymer ?
#
loop_
_entity_poly.entity_id
_entity_poly.type
_entity_poly.pdbx_seq_one_letter_code
_entity_poly.pdbx_strand_id
1 'polypeptide(L)'
;MTTETSFGADSAESTEPKWRALDRLQRRAAGVLVEKAKTTPENYPLSLNAITSGCNQKSNRSPQMNVAAEDVEVALDELREMGVVIEIQGGSRVAKYKHLLYDWLGVDKVEMAVMAELLLRGEQTVGELRGRAGRMEPIADLAVLHPVLDSLIQKKLVVSVTPAGRGQIVTHNLYEPQELAKVKERAGSVGGGDERSADSPPAPRAASPVPSSAVSKDQFDELRSEVEELHAEVTRLSNELDDIKALLS
;
A
#
# COMPACT_ATOMS: atom_id res chain seq x y z
N MET A 1 -17.97 30.34 -51.00
CA MET A 1 -18.13 30.91 -49.65
C MET A 1 -19.05 29.97 -48.90
N THR A 2 -18.46 28.97 -48.26
CA THR A 2 -19.15 28.03 -47.38
C THR A 2 -18.09 27.56 -46.38
N THR A 3 -18.14 28.16 -45.21
CA THR A 3 -17.37 27.82 -44.02
C THR A 3 -18.09 26.68 -43.33
N GLU A 4 -17.43 25.53 -43.15
CA GLU A 4 -17.84 24.57 -42.13
C GLU A 4 -16.68 24.28 -41.18
N THR A 5 -17.08 24.29 -39.92
CA THR A 5 -16.30 24.38 -38.70
C THR A 5 -15.97 22.98 -38.20
N SER A 6 -14.70 22.79 -37.83
CA SER A 6 -14.17 21.94 -36.75
C SER A 6 -15.05 20.81 -36.20
N PHE A 7 -14.49 19.60 -36.18
CA PHE A 7 -14.43 18.80 -34.95
C PHE A 7 -13.04 18.17 -34.83
N GLY A 8 -12.19 18.82 -34.02
CA GLY A 8 -10.99 18.18 -33.50
C GLY A 8 -11.42 17.01 -32.62
N ALA A 9 -11.03 15.81 -33.03
CA ALA A 9 -11.07 14.64 -32.17
C ALA A 9 -10.03 14.88 -31.08
N ASP A 10 -10.52 15.27 -29.91
CA ASP A 10 -9.76 15.30 -28.67
C ASP A 10 -9.27 13.86 -28.42
N SER A 11 -8.03 13.62 -28.85
CA SER A 11 -7.35 12.37 -28.63
C SER A 11 -7.10 12.32 -27.14
N ALA A 12 -7.90 11.55 -26.42
CA ALA A 12 -7.63 11.20 -25.04
C ALA A 12 -6.25 10.52 -24.99
N GLU A 13 -5.21 11.33 -24.80
CA GLU A 13 -3.85 10.90 -24.58
C GLU A 13 -3.91 9.92 -23.42
N SER A 14 -3.80 8.64 -23.75
CA SER A 14 -3.64 7.57 -22.79
C SER A 14 -2.24 7.72 -22.22
N THR A 15 -2.07 8.71 -21.35
CA THR A 15 -0.82 8.97 -20.65
C THR A 15 -0.57 7.75 -19.78
N GLU A 16 0.41 6.95 -20.20
CA GLU A 16 0.93 5.88 -19.37
C GLU A 16 1.39 6.47 -18.04
N PRO A 17 1.13 5.77 -16.92
CA PRO A 17 1.57 6.24 -15.63
C PRO A 17 3.09 6.45 -15.63
N LYS A 18 3.55 7.61 -15.18
CA LYS A 18 4.98 7.94 -15.06
C LYS A 18 5.69 7.11 -13.97
N TRP A 19 4.92 6.44 -13.12
CA TRP A 19 5.39 5.62 -12.02
C TRP A 19 5.47 4.14 -12.42
N ARG A 20 6.21 3.35 -11.66
CA ARG A 20 6.33 1.88 -11.82
C ARG A 20 5.79 1.17 -10.58
N ALA A 21 5.38 -0.09 -10.73
CA ALA A 21 5.01 -0.91 -9.59
C ALA A 21 6.20 -1.05 -8.61
N LEU A 22 5.89 -1.18 -7.33
CA LEU A 22 6.87 -1.34 -6.26
C LEU A 22 6.58 -2.62 -5.50
N ASP A 23 7.63 -3.38 -5.18
CA ASP A 23 7.52 -4.54 -4.30
C ASP A 23 7.02 -4.13 -2.90
N ARG A 24 6.48 -5.10 -2.16
CA ARG A 24 5.98 -4.94 -0.79
C ARG A 24 7.00 -4.29 0.14
N LEU A 25 8.28 -4.66 0.10
CA LEU A 25 9.28 -4.06 0.98
C LEU A 25 9.66 -2.64 0.51
N GLN A 26 9.79 -2.44 -0.79
CA GLN A 26 10.05 -1.13 -1.39
C GLN A 26 8.95 -0.11 -1.00
N ARG A 27 7.67 -0.51 -1.11
CA ARG A 27 6.52 0.31 -0.67
C ARG A 27 6.59 0.66 0.81
N ARG A 28 6.94 -0.31 1.64
CA ARG A 28 7.12 -0.09 3.08
C ARG A 28 8.24 0.92 3.36
N ALA A 29 9.41 0.73 2.77
CA ALA A 29 10.57 1.61 2.97
C ALA A 29 10.28 3.04 2.47
N ALA A 30 9.67 3.17 1.29
CA ALA A 30 9.23 4.44 0.73
C ALA A 30 8.21 5.15 1.64
N GLY A 31 7.18 4.44 2.10
CA GLY A 31 6.19 4.97 3.04
C GLY A 31 6.80 5.43 4.36
N VAL A 32 7.77 4.68 4.90
CA VAL A 32 8.51 5.06 6.12
C VAL A 32 9.28 6.36 5.92
N LEU A 33 9.99 6.51 4.79
CA LEU A 33 10.74 7.72 4.49
C LEU A 33 9.82 8.95 4.44
N VAL A 34 8.66 8.84 3.79
CA VAL A 34 7.67 9.93 3.71
C VAL A 34 7.06 10.23 5.09
N GLU A 35 6.64 9.20 5.83
CA GLU A 35 6.09 9.36 7.18
C GLU A 35 7.06 10.11 8.08
N LYS A 36 8.33 9.71 8.13
CA LYS A 36 9.34 10.35 8.98
C LYS A 36 9.74 11.72 8.48
N ALA A 37 9.79 11.97 7.18
CA ALA A 37 10.03 13.32 6.64
C ALA A 37 8.96 14.32 7.10
N LYS A 38 7.69 13.89 7.21
CA LYS A 38 6.57 14.75 7.62
C LYS A 38 6.40 14.85 9.14
N THR A 39 6.58 13.74 9.87
CA THR A 39 6.26 13.66 11.31
C THR A 39 7.46 13.86 12.23
N THR A 40 8.67 13.60 11.74
CA THR A 40 9.93 13.72 12.51
C THR A 40 11.04 14.31 11.62
N PRO A 41 10.85 15.53 11.07
CA PRO A 41 11.78 16.13 10.12
C PRO A 41 13.19 16.34 10.69
N GLU A 42 13.32 16.50 12.01
CA GLU A 42 14.59 16.63 12.72
C GLU A 42 15.50 15.39 12.61
N ASN A 43 14.90 14.22 12.37
CA ASN A 43 15.61 12.95 12.21
C ASN A 43 15.88 12.61 10.73
N TYR A 44 15.42 13.45 9.80
CA TYR A 44 15.48 13.22 8.37
C TYR A 44 16.64 13.98 7.71
N PRO A 45 17.42 13.38 6.77
CA PRO A 45 17.27 12.06 6.14
C PRO A 45 17.62 10.87 7.06
N LEU A 46 17.02 9.70 6.78
CA LEU A 46 17.11 8.52 7.65
C LEU A 46 18.34 7.66 7.34
N SER A 47 18.95 7.03 8.36
CA SER A 47 19.92 5.95 8.13
C SER A 47 19.21 4.61 7.88
N LEU A 48 19.93 3.62 7.35
CA LEU A 48 19.42 2.26 7.14
C LEU A 48 18.70 1.71 8.40
N ASN A 49 19.36 1.75 9.56
CA ASN A 49 18.77 1.29 10.83
C ASN A 49 17.45 1.99 11.20
N ALA A 50 17.34 3.29 10.91
CA ALA A 50 16.11 4.04 11.20
C ALA A 50 14.98 3.63 10.25
N ILE A 51 15.29 3.34 8.99
CA ILE A 51 14.35 2.83 8.00
C ILE A 51 13.90 1.42 8.39
N THR A 52 14.83 0.50 8.68
CA THR A 52 14.53 -0.87 9.14
C THR A 52 13.65 -0.86 10.39
N SER A 53 13.98 -0.03 11.38
CA SER A 53 13.15 0.15 12.58
C SER A 53 11.76 0.69 12.24
N GLY A 54 11.67 1.62 11.29
CA GLY A 54 10.43 2.14 10.74
C GLY A 54 9.59 1.09 10.02
N CYS A 55 10.21 0.19 9.26
CA CYS A 55 9.54 -0.90 8.54
C CYS A 55 8.88 -1.89 9.51
N ASN A 56 9.54 -2.15 10.65
CA ASN A 56 9.16 -3.12 11.67
C ASN A 56 8.30 -2.56 12.81
N GLN A 57 7.83 -1.31 12.72
CA GLN A 57 6.98 -0.72 13.76
C GLN A 57 5.69 -1.51 13.98
N LYS A 58 5.30 -1.70 15.24
CA LYS A 58 4.06 -2.42 15.62
C LYS A 58 2.79 -1.62 15.35
N SER A 59 2.90 -0.30 15.37
CA SER A 59 1.80 0.62 15.08
C SER A 59 1.96 1.18 13.68
N ASN A 60 0.83 1.59 13.11
CA ASN A 60 0.79 2.25 11.81
C ASN A 60 1.36 1.44 10.64
N ARG A 61 1.37 0.11 10.76
CA ARG A 61 1.77 -0.83 9.72
C ARG A 61 0.69 -1.88 9.53
N SER A 62 0.35 -2.15 8.28
CA SER A 62 -0.48 -3.29 7.91
C SER A 62 -0.04 -3.80 6.54
N PRO A 63 0.35 -5.08 6.39
CA PRO A 63 0.62 -6.04 7.46
C PRO A 63 1.83 -5.64 8.33
N GLN A 64 1.91 -6.16 9.55
CA GLN A 64 3.14 -6.07 10.34
C GLN A 64 4.27 -6.84 9.63
N MET A 65 5.49 -6.30 9.69
CA MET A 65 6.69 -6.91 9.10
C MET A 65 7.76 -7.12 10.16
N ASN A 66 8.66 -8.04 9.88
CA ASN A 66 9.92 -8.22 10.58
C ASN A 66 11.01 -8.48 9.54
N VAL A 67 11.54 -7.41 8.95
CA VAL A 67 12.56 -7.46 7.89
C VAL A 67 13.95 -7.21 8.46
N ALA A 68 14.95 -7.84 7.85
CA ALA A 68 16.35 -7.65 8.19
C ALA A 68 16.88 -6.34 7.60
N ALA A 69 18.05 -5.90 8.04
CA ALA A 69 18.64 -4.65 7.54
C ALA A 69 19.12 -4.82 6.08
N GLU A 70 19.62 -6.00 5.76
CA GLU A 70 20.12 -6.41 4.45
C GLU A 70 19.01 -6.38 3.40
N ASP A 71 17.82 -6.89 3.73
CA ASP A 71 16.65 -6.84 2.83
C ASP A 71 16.22 -5.39 2.55
N VAL A 72 16.29 -4.53 3.57
CA VAL A 72 15.95 -3.11 3.43
C VAL A 72 17.00 -2.38 2.60
N GLU A 73 18.28 -2.74 2.71
CA GLU A 73 19.36 -2.18 1.91
C GLU A 73 19.18 -2.51 0.43
N VAL A 74 18.91 -3.78 0.10
CA VAL A 74 18.58 -4.20 -1.28
C VAL A 74 17.38 -3.42 -1.82
N ALA A 75 16.29 -3.32 -1.05
CA ALA A 75 15.12 -2.56 -1.48
C ALA A 75 15.41 -1.06 -1.67
N LEU A 76 16.32 -0.47 -0.88
CA LEU A 76 16.71 0.92 -1.03
C LEU A 76 17.58 1.14 -2.28
N ASP A 77 18.45 0.20 -2.62
CA ASP A 77 19.24 0.27 -3.85
C ASP A 77 18.37 0.15 -5.10
N GLU A 78 17.40 -0.76 -5.12
CA GLU A 78 16.41 -0.85 -6.21
C GLU A 78 15.57 0.44 -6.32
N LEU A 79 15.15 1.01 -5.18
CA LEU A 79 14.44 2.29 -5.14
C LEU A 79 15.30 3.46 -5.65
N ARG A 80 16.62 3.40 -5.48
CA ARG A 80 17.54 4.40 -6.02
C ARG A 80 17.68 4.29 -7.53
N GLU A 81 17.80 3.08 -8.04
CA GLU A 81 17.82 2.84 -9.49
C GLU A 81 16.53 3.35 -10.17
N MET A 82 15.40 3.24 -9.47
CA MET A 82 14.11 3.77 -9.93
C MET A 82 13.94 5.30 -9.73
N GLY A 83 14.90 5.98 -9.09
CA GLY A 83 14.83 7.41 -8.80
C GLY A 83 13.82 7.78 -7.71
N VAL A 84 13.34 6.81 -6.92
CA VAL A 84 12.39 7.03 -5.81
C VAL A 84 13.10 7.53 -4.57
N VAL A 85 14.35 7.11 -4.37
CA VAL A 85 15.21 7.43 -3.22
C VAL A 85 16.57 7.89 -3.70
N ILE A 86 17.22 8.76 -2.94
CA ILE A 86 18.63 9.12 -3.11
C ILE A 86 19.40 8.88 -1.82
N GLU A 87 20.62 8.41 -1.97
CA GLU A 87 21.60 8.36 -0.89
C GLU A 87 22.30 9.72 -0.78
N ILE A 88 22.29 10.30 0.41
CA ILE A 88 23.00 11.51 0.76
C ILE A 88 24.27 11.10 1.50
N GLN A 89 25.41 11.27 0.82
CA GLN A 89 26.72 11.16 1.44
C GLN A 89 27.06 12.51 2.09
N GLY A 90 26.75 12.64 3.38
CA GLY A 90 27.19 13.77 4.21
C GLY A 90 28.57 13.52 4.81
N GLY A 91 29.14 14.50 5.53
CA GLY A 91 30.42 14.36 6.25
C GLY A 91 30.42 13.31 7.39
N SER A 92 29.34 12.57 7.57
CA SER A 92 29.20 11.42 8.49
C SER A 92 29.49 10.13 7.72
N ARG A 93 30.15 9.16 8.38
CA ARG A 93 30.45 7.84 7.79
C ARG A 93 29.20 6.98 7.50
N VAL A 94 28.03 7.38 7.98
CA VAL A 94 26.79 6.61 7.86
C VAL A 94 25.95 7.13 6.71
N ALA A 95 25.65 6.28 5.72
CA ALA A 95 24.75 6.59 4.61
C ALA A 95 23.38 7.03 5.12
N LYS A 96 22.82 8.06 4.49
CA LYS A 96 21.50 8.61 4.78
C LYS A 96 20.65 8.60 3.51
N TYR A 97 19.35 8.38 3.64
CA TYR A 97 18.45 8.24 2.51
C TYR A 97 17.35 9.30 2.55
N LYS A 98 17.11 9.91 1.40
CA LYS A 98 16.03 10.88 1.16
C LYS A 98 15.13 10.36 0.05
N HIS A 99 13.84 10.63 0.16
CA HIS A 99 12.82 10.24 -0.81
C HIS A 99 12.63 11.36 -1.85
N LEU A 100 12.35 10.96 -3.08
CA LEU A 100 11.99 11.83 -4.21
C LEU A 100 10.55 11.61 -4.67
N LEU A 101 9.72 10.93 -3.85
CA LEU A 101 8.34 10.58 -4.21
C LEU A 101 7.46 11.75 -4.67
N TYR A 102 7.73 13.00 -4.26
CA TYR A 102 6.93 14.16 -4.72
C TYR A 102 7.02 14.31 -6.24
N ASP A 103 8.25 14.35 -6.74
CA ASP A 103 8.53 14.51 -8.17
C ASP A 103 8.24 13.20 -8.92
N TRP A 104 8.57 12.06 -8.31
CA TRP A 104 8.39 10.75 -8.93
C TRP A 104 6.91 10.39 -9.13
N LEU A 105 6.02 10.76 -8.19
CA LEU A 105 4.58 10.57 -8.32
C LEU A 105 3.85 11.76 -8.94
N GLY A 106 4.46 12.95 -8.97
CA GLY A 106 3.81 14.19 -9.39
C GLY A 106 2.67 14.60 -8.46
N VAL A 107 2.91 14.55 -7.14
CA VAL A 107 1.88 14.80 -6.11
C VAL A 107 2.24 15.97 -5.20
N ASP A 108 1.23 16.62 -4.65
CA ASP A 108 1.39 17.66 -3.63
C ASP A 108 1.59 17.08 -2.22
N LYS A 109 1.70 17.96 -1.22
CA LYS A 109 1.93 17.57 0.18
C LYS A 109 0.80 16.74 0.79
N VAL A 110 -0.47 17.04 0.48
CA VAL A 110 -1.64 16.39 1.06
C VAL A 110 -1.86 15.04 0.36
N GLU A 111 -1.76 15.03 -0.97
CA GLU A 111 -1.75 13.81 -1.78
C GLU A 111 -0.65 12.85 -1.31
N MET A 112 0.55 13.35 -1.02
CA MET A 112 1.65 12.55 -0.49
C MET A 112 1.33 11.91 0.86
N ALA A 113 0.64 12.61 1.76
CA ALA A 113 0.23 12.05 3.05
C ALA A 113 -0.77 10.89 2.85
N VAL A 114 -1.71 11.03 1.91
CA VAL A 114 -2.64 9.96 1.55
C VAL A 114 -1.89 8.76 0.95
N MET A 115 -0.97 9.00 0.02
CA MET A 115 -0.15 7.94 -0.59
C MET A 115 0.70 7.20 0.44
N ALA A 116 1.38 7.91 1.34
CA ALA A 116 2.18 7.29 2.39
C ALA A 116 1.34 6.42 3.33
N GLU A 117 0.14 6.87 3.70
CA GLU A 117 -0.75 6.08 4.56
C GLU A 117 -1.21 4.78 3.88
N LEU A 118 -1.53 4.85 2.58
CA LEU A 118 -1.87 3.66 1.79
C LEU A 118 -0.67 2.73 1.59
N LEU A 119 0.54 3.25 1.39
CA LEU A 119 1.75 2.41 1.27
C LEU A 119 2.09 1.67 2.58
N LEU A 120 1.78 2.28 3.72
CA LEU A 120 2.08 1.71 5.03
C LEU A 120 1.05 0.68 5.52
N ARG A 121 -0.22 0.82 5.10
CA ARG A 121 -1.34 0.00 5.60
C ARG A 121 -2.21 -0.69 4.55
N GLY A 122 -1.99 -0.43 3.26
CA GLY A 122 -2.81 -0.97 2.17
C GLY A 122 -4.20 -0.34 2.09
N GLU A 123 -5.16 -1.17 1.68
CA GLU A 123 -6.55 -0.82 1.46
C GLU A 123 -7.26 -0.35 2.74
N GLN A 124 -7.95 0.78 2.66
CA GLN A 124 -8.60 1.42 3.81
C GLN A 124 -9.90 2.07 3.40
N THR A 125 -10.84 2.20 4.34
CA THR A 125 -12.01 3.04 4.11
C THR A 125 -11.61 4.51 4.01
N VAL A 126 -12.31 5.30 3.18
CA VAL A 126 -12.07 6.74 3.04
C VAL A 126 -12.16 7.46 4.40
N GLY A 127 -13.06 7.01 5.28
CA GLY A 127 -13.21 7.55 6.63
C GLY A 127 -11.98 7.34 7.52
N GLU A 128 -11.40 6.15 7.51
CA GLU A 128 -10.15 5.86 8.24
C GLU A 128 -8.97 6.63 7.67
N LEU A 129 -8.88 6.67 6.33
CA LEU A 129 -7.79 7.30 5.60
C LEU A 129 -7.66 8.78 5.97
N ARG A 130 -8.78 9.51 6.08
CA ARG A 130 -8.79 10.92 6.53
C ARG A 130 -8.12 11.10 7.89
N GLY A 131 -8.48 10.28 8.87
CA GLY A 131 -7.95 10.39 10.23
C GLY A 131 -6.49 9.96 10.36
N ARG A 132 -6.06 8.96 9.57
CA ARG A 132 -4.70 8.42 9.65
C ARG A 132 -3.71 9.28 8.85
N ALA A 133 -4.03 9.64 7.60
CA ALA A 133 -3.23 10.58 6.79
C ALA A 133 -3.17 11.98 7.42
N GLY A 134 -4.22 12.38 8.15
CA GLY A 134 -4.30 13.62 8.93
C GLY A 134 -3.14 13.85 9.93
N ARG A 135 -2.42 12.79 10.32
CA ARG A 135 -1.25 12.88 11.20
C ARG A 135 0.00 13.41 10.50
N MET A 136 0.07 13.26 9.18
CA MET A 136 1.20 13.67 8.34
C MET A 136 0.94 15.05 7.71
N GLU A 137 -0.29 15.31 7.25
CA GLU A 137 -0.75 16.62 6.81
C GLU A 137 -2.19 16.82 7.27
N PRO A 138 -2.58 18.00 7.77
CA PRO A 138 -3.96 18.25 8.20
C PRO A 138 -4.98 18.09 7.07
N ILE A 139 -6.01 17.28 7.32
CA ILE A 139 -7.18 17.09 6.44
C ILE A 139 -8.43 17.33 7.29
N ALA A 140 -9.08 18.47 7.09
CA ALA A 140 -10.14 18.95 7.98
C ALA A 140 -11.34 18.00 8.05
N ASP A 141 -11.81 17.55 6.90
CA ASP A 141 -12.99 16.70 6.77
C ASP A 141 -12.95 15.86 5.49
N LEU A 142 -14.03 15.11 5.25
CA LEU A 142 -14.17 14.31 4.03
C LEU A 142 -14.35 15.18 2.78
N ALA A 143 -14.94 16.37 2.89
CA ALA A 143 -15.11 17.28 1.75
C ALA A 143 -13.77 17.79 1.22
N VAL A 144 -12.75 17.90 2.08
CA VAL A 144 -11.35 18.15 1.69
C VAL A 144 -10.67 16.89 1.13
N LEU A 145 -10.95 15.70 1.70
CA LEU A 145 -10.30 14.46 1.23
C LEU A 145 -10.79 14.00 -0.15
N HIS A 146 -12.08 14.14 -0.47
CA HIS A 146 -12.64 13.65 -1.73
C HIS A 146 -11.94 14.23 -2.97
N PRO A 147 -11.74 15.56 -3.10
CA PRO A 147 -10.98 16.14 -4.22
C PRO A 147 -9.54 15.64 -4.33
N VAL A 148 -8.88 15.38 -3.18
CA VAL A 148 -7.53 14.82 -3.14
C VAL A 148 -7.52 13.38 -3.69
N LEU A 149 -8.51 12.57 -3.30
CA LEU A 149 -8.66 11.21 -3.84
C LEU A 149 -9.02 11.22 -5.33
N ASP A 150 -9.89 12.12 -5.77
CA ASP A 150 -10.26 12.25 -7.18
C ASP A 150 -9.03 12.61 -8.04
N SER A 151 -8.20 13.54 -7.57
CA SER A 151 -6.92 13.88 -8.20
C SER A 151 -5.98 12.68 -8.27
N LEU A 152 -5.83 11.93 -7.16
CA LEU A 152 -4.98 10.72 -7.13
C LEU A 152 -5.51 9.60 -8.04
N ILE A 153 -6.84 9.45 -8.17
CA ILE A 153 -7.47 8.50 -9.09
C ILE A 153 -7.22 8.92 -10.55
N GLN A 154 -7.36 10.20 -10.88
CA GLN A 154 -7.05 10.74 -12.21
C GLN A 154 -5.58 10.53 -12.58
N LYS A 155 -4.67 10.68 -11.61
CA LYS A 155 -3.24 10.36 -11.75
C LYS A 155 -2.94 8.86 -11.80
N LYS A 156 -3.97 8.00 -11.71
CA LYS A 156 -3.86 6.53 -11.64
C LYS A 156 -3.03 6.04 -10.45
N LEU A 157 -2.92 6.82 -9.38
CA LEU A 157 -2.14 6.50 -8.18
C LEU A 157 -2.96 5.80 -7.10
N VAL A 158 -4.27 6.06 -7.09
CA VAL A 158 -5.24 5.43 -6.19
C VAL A 158 -6.32 4.77 -7.03
N VAL A 159 -6.83 3.64 -6.55
CA VAL A 159 -7.97 2.96 -7.16
C VAL A 159 -9.02 2.65 -6.09
N SER A 160 -10.28 2.81 -6.46
CA SER A 160 -11.40 2.33 -5.65
C SER A 160 -11.47 0.82 -5.75
N VAL A 161 -11.55 0.17 -4.58
CA VAL A 161 -11.65 -1.28 -4.45
C VAL A 161 -13.10 -1.71 -4.32
N THR A 162 -13.93 -0.87 -3.68
CA THR A 162 -15.39 -1.02 -3.62
C THR A 162 -16.09 0.15 -4.33
N PRO A 163 -17.37 0.00 -4.69
CA PRO A 163 -18.16 1.07 -5.29
C PRO A 163 -18.18 2.35 -4.43
N ALA A 164 -18.34 3.50 -5.08
CA ALA A 164 -18.48 4.78 -4.39
C ALA A 164 -19.73 4.77 -3.48
N GLY A 165 -19.58 5.24 -2.25
CA GLY A 165 -20.66 5.24 -1.27
C GLY A 165 -20.16 5.28 0.17
N ARG A 166 -21.07 5.06 1.12
CA ARG A 166 -20.69 4.94 2.54
C ARG A 166 -19.80 3.70 2.70
N GLY A 167 -18.63 3.89 3.31
CA GLY A 167 -17.68 2.79 3.52
C GLY A 167 -16.84 2.44 2.30
N GLN A 168 -16.77 3.32 1.28
CA GLN A 168 -15.87 3.14 0.14
C GLN A 168 -14.44 2.83 0.61
N ILE A 169 -13.86 1.78 0.03
CA ILE A 169 -12.49 1.33 0.28
C ILE A 169 -11.64 1.71 -0.93
N VAL A 170 -10.49 2.30 -0.66
CA VAL A 170 -9.50 2.70 -1.65
C VAL A 170 -8.14 2.10 -1.32
N THR A 171 -7.32 1.89 -2.34
CA THR A 171 -5.92 1.46 -2.18
C THR A 171 -5.02 2.16 -3.19
N HIS A 172 -3.70 2.11 -2.98
CA HIS A 172 -2.74 2.66 -3.93
C HIS A 172 -2.65 1.78 -5.20
N ASN A 173 -2.15 2.31 -6.30
CA ASN A 173 -2.02 1.58 -7.56
C ASN A 173 -0.58 1.10 -7.85
N LEU A 174 0.37 1.36 -6.95
CA LEU A 174 1.78 0.93 -7.03
C LEU A 174 1.99 -0.58 -6.80
N TYR A 175 0.94 -1.39 -6.89
CA TYR A 175 1.01 -2.84 -6.80
C TYR A 175 1.42 -3.44 -8.15
N GLU A 176 1.99 -4.64 -8.13
CA GLU A 176 1.99 -5.48 -9.32
C GLU A 176 0.54 -5.83 -9.74
N PRO A 177 0.23 -5.95 -11.05
CA PRO A 177 -1.13 -6.17 -11.52
C PRO A 177 -1.84 -7.38 -10.88
N GLN A 178 -1.09 -8.47 -10.65
CA GLN A 178 -1.61 -9.68 -10.02
C GLN A 178 -1.92 -9.47 -8.52
N GLU A 179 -1.09 -8.69 -7.82
CA GLU A 179 -1.32 -8.38 -6.41
C GLU A 179 -2.54 -7.46 -6.26
N LEU A 180 -2.69 -6.46 -7.14
CA LEU A 180 -3.84 -5.56 -7.13
C LEU A 180 -5.16 -6.32 -7.36
N ALA A 181 -5.17 -7.31 -8.25
CA ALA A 181 -6.34 -8.15 -8.48
C ALA A 181 -6.76 -8.89 -7.20
N LYS A 182 -5.80 -9.45 -6.46
CA LYS A 182 -6.04 -10.10 -5.16
C LYS A 182 -6.56 -9.11 -4.11
N VAL A 183 -6.02 -7.88 -4.06
CA VAL A 183 -6.54 -6.84 -3.15
C VAL A 183 -8.02 -6.53 -3.46
N LYS A 184 -8.37 -6.42 -4.75
CA LYS A 184 -9.75 -6.17 -5.19
C LYS A 184 -10.70 -7.29 -4.81
N GLU A 185 -10.29 -8.54 -4.99
CA GLU A 185 -11.07 -9.70 -4.60
C GLU A 185 -11.32 -9.75 -3.10
N ARG A 186 -10.28 -9.53 -2.28
CA ARG A 186 -10.40 -9.54 -0.81
C ARG A 186 -11.29 -8.45 -0.25
N ALA A 187 -11.26 -7.24 -0.80
CA ALA A 187 -12.15 -6.17 -0.30
C ALA A 187 -13.59 -6.34 -0.81
N GLY A 188 -13.78 -6.93 -1.99
CA GLY A 188 -15.10 -7.24 -2.54
C GLY A 188 -15.89 -8.24 -1.69
N SER A 189 -15.22 -9.19 -1.02
CA SER A 189 -15.88 -10.14 -0.11
C SER A 189 -16.29 -9.53 1.24
N VAL A 190 -15.66 -8.41 1.66
CA VAL A 190 -15.94 -7.73 2.93
C VAL A 190 -17.05 -6.66 2.77
N GLY A 191 -17.25 -6.10 1.58
CA GLY A 191 -18.19 -5.01 1.31
C GLY A 191 -19.68 -5.39 1.14
N GLY A 192 -20.05 -6.67 1.32
CA GLY A 192 -21.39 -7.19 1.01
C GLY A 192 -22.40 -7.28 2.18
N GLY A 193 -22.08 -6.75 3.36
CA GLY A 193 -22.93 -6.93 4.55
C GLY A 193 -23.29 -5.62 5.25
N ASP A 194 -24.40 -4.98 4.85
CA ASP A 194 -25.52 -4.55 5.71
C ASP A 194 -26.48 -3.64 4.94
N GLU A 195 -27.53 -4.22 4.37
CA GLU A 195 -28.73 -3.50 3.93
C GLU A 195 -29.96 -4.12 4.60
N ARG A 196 -30.39 -3.58 5.75
CA ARG A 196 -31.81 -3.54 6.17
C ARG A 196 -32.12 -2.32 7.04
N SER A 197 -32.85 -1.38 6.43
CA SER A 197 -33.91 -0.50 6.95
C SER A 197 -33.87 -0.03 8.41
N ALA A 198 -33.69 1.29 8.58
CA ALA A 198 -33.98 2.02 9.81
C ALA A 198 -35.36 2.71 9.71
N ASP A 199 -36.36 2.19 10.43
CA ASP A 199 -37.48 2.99 10.96
C ASP A 199 -38.15 2.27 12.15
N SER A 200 -37.76 2.64 13.39
CA SER A 200 -38.57 2.68 14.64
C SER A 200 -37.71 2.80 15.91
N PRO A 201 -38.22 3.39 17.03
CA PRO A 201 -37.43 3.87 18.17
C PRO A 201 -37.07 2.78 19.22
N PRO A 202 -36.16 3.09 20.18
CA PRO A 202 -35.38 2.08 20.90
C PRO A 202 -36.05 1.57 22.19
N ALA A 203 -35.91 0.27 22.44
CA ALA A 203 -36.13 -0.38 23.74
C ALA A 203 -34.85 -1.18 24.13
N PRO A 204 -34.59 -1.43 25.43
CA PRO A 204 -33.24 -1.52 25.95
C PRO A 204 -32.55 -2.87 25.72
N ARG A 205 -31.22 -2.77 25.63
CA ARG A 205 -30.23 -3.82 25.38
C ARG A 205 -30.36 -5.02 26.31
N ALA A 206 -30.52 -6.21 25.73
CA ALA A 206 -29.99 -7.45 26.26
C ALA A 206 -28.68 -7.76 25.54
N ALA A 207 -27.60 -7.97 26.29
CA ALA A 207 -26.31 -8.37 25.75
C ALA A 207 -26.43 -9.77 25.14
N SER A 208 -26.07 -9.90 23.86
CA SER A 208 -25.76 -11.17 23.22
C SER A 208 -24.45 -11.02 22.44
N PRO A 209 -23.65 -12.09 22.35
CA PRO A 209 -22.22 -11.98 22.10
C PRO A 209 -21.93 -11.67 20.63
N VAL A 210 -20.90 -10.85 20.44
CA VAL A 210 -20.21 -10.62 19.17
C VAL A 210 -19.78 -11.96 18.58
N PRO A 211 -20.08 -12.29 17.30
CA PRO A 211 -19.45 -13.42 16.65
C PRO A 211 -17.99 -13.04 16.38
N SER A 212 -17.09 -13.57 17.21
CA SER A 212 -15.69 -13.66 16.85
C SER A 212 -15.59 -14.53 15.60
N SER A 213 -14.92 -14.06 14.56
CA SER A 213 -14.53 -14.84 13.40
C SER A 213 -13.56 -15.94 13.84
N ALA A 214 -14.10 -17.02 14.42
CA ALA A 214 -13.38 -18.24 14.66
C ALA A 214 -13.15 -18.88 13.30
N VAL A 215 -11.93 -18.80 12.79
CA VAL A 215 -11.43 -19.71 11.76
C VAL A 215 -11.83 -21.12 12.23
N SER A 216 -12.71 -21.77 11.47
CA SER A 216 -13.21 -23.09 11.84
C SER A 216 -12.01 -24.02 11.97
N LYS A 217 -11.98 -24.88 12.99
CA LYS A 217 -10.87 -25.81 13.23
C LYS A 217 -10.52 -26.61 11.97
N ASP A 218 -11.53 -26.90 11.17
CA ASP A 218 -11.43 -27.55 9.86
C ASP A 218 -10.60 -26.75 8.84
N GLN A 219 -10.75 -25.41 8.79
CA GLN A 219 -9.92 -24.56 7.93
C GLN A 219 -8.46 -24.54 8.41
N PHE A 220 -8.23 -24.59 9.73
CA PHE A 220 -6.87 -24.61 10.26
C PHE A 220 -6.16 -25.93 9.97
N ASP A 221 -6.87 -27.05 10.06
CA ASP A 221 -6.35 -28.38 9.75
C ASP A 221 -6.10 -28.54 8.23
N GLU A 222 -6.95 -27.96 7.38
CA GLU A 222 -6.76 -27.92 5.92
C GLU A 222 -5.52 -27.11 5.52
N LEU A 223 -5.37 -25.88 6.04
CA LEU A 223 -4.17 -25.06 5.79
C LEU A 223 -2.90 -25.74 6.30
N ARG A 224 -2.96 -26.46 7.42
CA ARG A 224 -1.80 -27.19 7.95
C ARG A 224 -1.38 -28.31 6.99
N SER A 225 -2.35 -29.05 6.45
CA SER A 225 -2.09 -30.09 5.45
C SER A 225 -1.45 -29.50 4.20
N GLU A 226 -1.96 -28.37 3.71
CA GLU A 226 -1.43 -27.69 2.52
C GLU A 226 0.01 -27.18 2.73
N VAL A 227 0.32 -26.66 3.93
CA VAL A 227 1.68 -26.24 4.30
C VAL A 227 2.63 -27.43 4.38
N GLU A 228 2.20 -28.57 4.94
CA GLU A 228 3.02 -29.79 5.00
C GLU A 228 3.32 -30.34 3.59
N GLU A 229 2.33 -30.30 2.68
CA GLU A 229 2.50 -30.71 1.28
C GLU A 229 3.46 -29.78 0.52
N LEU A 230 3.29 -28.46 0.64
CA LEU A 230 4.17 -27.48 0.01
C LEU A 230 5.61 -27.59 0.52
N HIS A 231 5.82 -27.86 1.81
CA HIS A 231 7.16 -28.07 2.35
C HIS A 231 7.83 -29.34 1.80
N ALA A 232 7.06 -30.42 1.62
CA ALA A 232 7.57 -31.64 1.00
C ALA A 232 7.97 -31.41 -0.46
N GLU A 233 7.15 -30.65 -1.20
CA GLU A 233 7.40 -30.29 -2.59
C GLU A 233 8.66 -29.41 -2.74
N VAL A 234 8.80 -28.39 -1.90
CA VAL A 234 9.99 -27.52 -1.89
C VAL A 234 11.25 -28.31 -1.55
N THR A 235 11.18 -29.26 -0.61
CA THR A 235 12.31 -30.11 -0.26
C THR A 235 12.70 -31.00 -1.43
N ARG A 236 11.73 -31.57 -2.16
CA ARG A 236 12.00 -32.38 -3.36
C ARG A 236 12.68 -31.56 -4.45
N LEU A 237 12.13 -30.40 -4.77
CA LEU A 237 12.69 -29.51 -5.81
C LEU A 237 14.08 -28.98 -5.44
N SER A 238 14.33 -28.71 -4.16
CA SER A 238 15.66 -28.32 -3.68
C SER A 238 16.68 -29.44 -3.89
N ASN A 239 16.32 -30.68 -3.57
CA ASN A 239 17.20 -31.83 -3.76
C ASN A 239 17.48 -32.08 -5.26
N GLU A 240 16.46 -31.99 -6.12
CA GLU A 240 16.64 -32.11 -7.57
C GLU A 240 17.55 -31.02 -8.14
N LEU A 241 17.44 -29.78 -7.62
CA LEU A 241 18.33 -28.68 -8.01
C LEU A 241 19.78 -28.93 -7.58
N ASP A 242 19.99 -29.49 -6.39
CA ASP A 242 21.33 -29.81 -5.90
C ASP A 242 21.96 -30.98 -6.67
N ASP A 243 21.18 -31.99 -7.05
CA ASP A 243 21.62 -33.08 -7.91
C ASP A 243 22.01 -32.58 -9.32
N ILE A 244 21.21 -31.68 -9.90
CA ILE A 244 21.52 -31.06 -11.20
C ILE A 244 22.79 -30.21 -11.11
N LYS A 245 22.98 -29.44 -10.04
CA LYS A 245 24.21 -28.65 -9.83
C LYS A 245 25.43 -29.55 -9.71
N ALA A 246 25.32 -30.68 -9.02
CA ALA A 246 26.42 -31.64 -8.87
C ALA A 246 26.80 -32.33 -10.21
N LEU A 247 25.85 -32.49 -11.13
CA LEU A 247 26.10 -33.01 -12.48
C LEU A 247 26.74 -31.98 -13.43
N LEU A 248 26.64 -30.69 -13.10
CA LEU A 248 27.18 -29.57 -13.89
C LEU A 248 28.53 -29.05 -13.36
N SER A 249 29.03 -29.57 -12.23
CA SER A 249 30.37 -29.30 -11.68
C SER A 249 31.37 -30.39 -12.04
#